data_AF-A0A952NTY2-F1
#
_entry.id   AF-A0A952NTY2-F1
#
_cell.length_a   1.000
_cell.length_b   1.000
_cell.length_c   1.000
_cell.angle_alpha   90.00
_cell.angle_beta   90.00
_cell.angle_gamma   90.00
#
_symmetry.space_group_name_H-M   'P 1'
#
loop_
_entity.id
_entity.type
_entity.pdbx_description
1 polymer ?
#
loop_
_entity_poly.entity_id
_entity_poly.type
_entity_poly.pdbx_seq_one_letter_code
_entity_poly.pdbx_strand_id
1 'polypeptide(L)'
;MLAEKIKILWQQIRAHRLWGTRIENVILGVLLVGLLWTLFAHFRTPSVAQAATDIADEIVEIDDMLPEGFVLFPLEFANQAALDPLIGDYAVVNVYRTGSDGEGRGRLVAKNVKVMRAPQNPQMLAALIPENQVAGLMGEHSGFYGVLQRRSTARDFQRAETARRKPSLVIENFEN
;
A
#
# COMPACT_ATOMS: atom_id res chain seq x y z
N MET A 1 -64.00 52.07 -22.85
CA MET A 1 -63.12 51.26 -23.73
C MET A 1 -61.63 51.59 -23.62
N LEU A 2 -61.18 52.85 -23.63
CA LEU A 2 -59.73 53.17 -23.57
C LEU A 2 -59.06 52.76 -22.25
N ALA A 3 -59.75 52.95 -21.12
CA ALA A 3 -59.24 52.63 -19.79
C ALA A 3 -59.04 51.12 -19.55
N GLU A 4 -59.90 50.27 -20.12
CA GLU A 4 -59.73 48.81 -20.04
C GLU A 4 -58.52 48.34 -20.83
N LYS A 5 -58.29 48.90 -22.02
CA LYS A 5 -57.12 48.55 -22.84
C LYS A 5 -55.82 48.91 -22.13
N ILE A 6 -55.76 50.04 -21.45
CA ILE A 6 -54.57 50.46 -20.67
C ILE A 6 -54.33 49.50 -19.49
N LYS A 7 -55.39 49.04 -18.82
CA LYS A 7 -55.28 48.11 -17.68
C LYS A 7 -54.75 46.74 -18.09
N ILE A 8 -55.18 46.24 -19.24
CA ILE A 8 -54.70 44.97 -19.83
C ILE A 8 -53.21 45.10 -20.23
N LEU A 9 -52.83 46.22 -20.86
CA LEU A 9 -51.44 46.49 -21.24
C LEU A 9 -50.51 46.53 -20.02
N TRP A 10 -50.96 47.14 -18.91
CA TRP A 10 -50.21 47.17 -17.66
C TRP A 10 -50.08 45.80 -16.98
N GLN A 11 -51.09 44.94 -17.08
CA GLN A 11 -50.97 43.56 -16.59
C GLN A 11 -49.98 42.73 -17.42
N GLN A 12 -49.95 42.92 -18.75
CA GLN A 12 -49.07 42.19 -19.64
C GLN A 12 -47.58 42.57 -19.43
N ILE A 13 -47.28 43.86 -19.18
CA ILE A 13 -45.92 44.33 -18.88
C ILE A 13 -45.42 43.82 -17.53
N ARG A 14 -46.30 43.73 -16.52
CA ARG A 14 -45.91 43.30 -15.16
C ARG A 14 -45.57 41.81 -15.09
N ALA A 15 -46.23 40.97 -15.89
CA ALA A 15 -45.96 39.54 -15.97
C ALA A 15 -44.56 39.26 -16.57
N HIS A 16 -44.13 40.01 -17.58
CA HIS A 16 -42.82 39.85 -18.21
C HIS A 16 -41.64 40.13 -17.26
N ARG A 17 -41.83 41.02 -16.28
CA ARG A 17 -40.78 41.40 -15.32
C ARG A 17 -40.52 40.35 -14.25
N LEU A 18 -41.52 39.53 -13.90
CA LEU A 18 -41.41 38.47 -12.90
C LEU A 18 -40.92 37.13 -13.47
N TRP A 19 -40.92 36.99 -14.80
CA TRP A 19 -40.46 35.75 -15.48
C TRP A 19 -38.94 35.71 -15.69
N GLY A 20 -38.26 36.87 -15.75
CA GLY A 20 -36.80 36.94 -15.94
C GLY A 20 -36.00 36.26 -14.81
N THR A 21 -36.34 36.55 -13.55
CA THR A 21 -35.61 36.02 -12.39
C THR A 21 -35.80 34.51 -12.19
N ARG A 22 -36.91 33.94 -12.70
CA ARG A 22 -37.16 32.49 -12.66
C ARG A 22 -36.32 31.74 -13.67
N ILE A 23 -36.10 32.31 -14.85
CA ILE A 23 -35.31 31.69 -15.92
C ILE A 23 -33.81 31.74 -15.57
N GLU A 24 -33.34 32.86 -14.99
CA GLU A 24 -31.94 33.01 -14.54
C GLU A 24 -31.55 31.94 -13.51
N ASN A 25 -32.39 31.70 -12.50
CA ASN A 25 -32.13 30.69 -11.47
C ASN A 25 -32.10 29.26 -12.02
N VAL A 26 -32.89 28.96 -13.05
CA VAL A 26 -32.90 27.63 -13.69
C VAL A 26 -31.60 27.40 -14.48
N ILE A 27 -31.13 28.41 -15.22
CA ILE A 27 -29.86 28.33 -15.97
C ILE A 27 -28.69 28.15 -15.00
N LEU A 28 -28.67 28.93 -13.91
CA LEU A 28 -27.63 28.82 -12.88
C LEU A 28 -27.61 27.43 -12.22
N GLY A 29 -28.79 26.85 -11.97
CA GLY A 29 -28.93 25.50 -11.42
C GLY A 29 -28.36 24.43 -12.35
N VAL A 30 -28.65 24.49 -13.65
CA VAL A 30 -28.13 23.52 -14.64
C VAL A 30 -26.60 23.60 -14.74
N LEU A 31 -26.03 24.82 -14.74
CA LEU A 31 -24.58 25.01 -14.77
C LEU A 31 -23.90 24.46 -13.51
N LEU A 32 -24.50 24.68 -12.33
CA LEU A 32 -23.98 24.14 -11.06
C LEU A 32 -23.98 22.61 -11.03
N VAL A 33 -25.05 21.98 -11.50
CA VAL A 33 -25.15 20.51 -11.55
C VAL A 33 -24.14 19.93 -12.55
N GLY A 34 -23.96 20.56 -13.71
CA GLY A 34 -22.93 20.17 -14.69
C GLY A 34 -21.53 20.28 -14.11
N LEU A 35 -21.22 21.38 -13.43
CA LEU A 35 -19.94 21.58 -12.76
C LEU A 35 -19.69 20.51 -11.68
N LEU A 36 -20.68 20.25 -10.83
CA LEU A 36 -20.61 19.20 -9.81
C LEU A 36 -20.40 17.81 -10.41
N TRP A 37 -21.05 17.51 -11.54
CA TRP A 37 -20.86 16.24 -12.24
C TRP A 37 -19.44 16.09 -12.79
N THR A 38 -18.89 17.15 -13.39
CA THR A 38 -17.52 17.13 -13.92
C THR A 38 -16.48 16.98 -12.81
N LEU A 39 -16.65 17.68 -11.68
CA LEU A 39 -15.80 17.52 -10.52
C LEU A 39 -15.89 16.10 -9.96
N PHE A 40 -17.10 15.54 -9.81
CA PHE A 40 -17.29 14.17 -9.33
C PHE A 40 -16.67 13.12 -10.27
N ALA A 41 -16.75 13.33 -11.59
CA ALA A 41 -16.14 12.45 -12.56
C ALA A 41 -14.60 12.49 -12.51
N HIS A 42 -14.00 13.65 -12.20
CA HIS A 42 -12.55 13.76 -12.02
C HIS A 42 -12.05 13.00 -10.78
N PHE A 43 -12.91 12.79 -9.78
CA PHE A 43 -12.62 11.98 -8.59
C PHE A 43 -12.94 10.48 -8.75
N ARG A 44 -13.42 10.01 -9.92
CA ARG A 44 -13.56 8.57 -10.15
C ARG A 44 -12.20 7.94 -10.40
N THR A 45 -11.91 6.95 -9.57
CA THR A 45 -10.67 6.16 -9.51
C THR A 45 -10.23 5.63 -10.88
N PRO A 46 -8.91 5.51 -11.12
CA PRO A 46 -8.37 4.90 -12.33
C PRO A 46 -8.95 3.50 -12.54
N SER A 47 -9.16 3.13 -13.80
CA SER A 47 -9.75 1.83 -14.15
C SER A 47 -8.83 0.70 -13.66
N VAL A 48 -9.42 -0.32 -13.04
CA VAL A 48 -8.70 -1.51 -12.52
C VAL A 48 -7.84 -2.18 -13.60
N ALA A 49 -8.19 -1.99 -14.88
CA ALA A 49 -7.44 -2.48 -16.03
C ALA A 49 -6.11 -1.73 -16.28
N GLN A 50 -6.06 -0.43 -16.00
CA GLN A 50 -4.80 0.34 -16.07
C GLN A 50 -3.87 -0.05 -14.92
N ALA A 51 -4.43 -0.18 -13.70
CA ALA A 51 -3.67 -0.59 -12.52
C ALA A 51 -3.03 -1.98 -12.70
N ALA A 52 -3.70 -2.94 -13.34
CA ALA A 52 -3.13 -4.26 -13.60
C ALA A 52 -1.98 -4.25 -14.63
N THR A 53 -1.97 -3.29 -15.56
CA THR A 53 -0.95 -3.19 -16.61
C THR A 53 0.32 -2.53 -16.07
N ASP A 54 0.17 -1.46 -15.28
CA ASP A 54 1.29 -0.78 -14.63
C ASP A 54 1.97 -1.68 -13.58
N ILE A 55 1.21 -2.48 -12.84
CA ILE A 55 1.77 -3.47 -11.90
C ILE A 55 2.60 -4.53 -12.62
N ALA A 56 2.19 -4.97 -13.81
CA ALA A 56 2.91 -6.01 -14.54
C ALA A 56 4.26 -5.52 -15.09
N ASP A 57 4.32 -4.30 -15.62
CA ASP A 57 5.56 -3.69 -16.10
C ASP A 57 6.53 -3.37 -14.95
N GLU A 58 6.01 -2.94 -13.78
CA GLU A 58 6.81 -2.64 -12.59
C GLU A 58 7.32 -3.91 -11.87
N ILE A 59 6.60 -5.04 -11.93
CA ILE A 59 7.08 -6.32 -11.35
C ILE A 59 8.32 -6.84 -12.07
N VAL A 60 8.46 -6.60 -13.38
CA VAL A 60 9.64 -7.01 -14.16
C VAL A 60 10.89 -6.23 -13.72
N GLU A 61 10.75 -5.00 -13.25
CA GLU A 61 11.88 -4.18 -12.77
C GLU A 61 12.35 -4.56 -11.35
N ILE A 62 11.46 -5.17 -10.53
CA ILE A 62 11.78 -5.63 -9.17
C ILE A 62 12.60 -6.93 -9.19
N ASP A 63 12.35 -7.83 -10.14
CA ASP A 63 13.02 -9.14 -10.24
C ASP A 63 14.55 -8.97 -10.41
N ASP A 64 14.99 -7.96 -11.15
CA ASP A 64 16.41 -7.64 -11.38
C ASP A 64 17.15 -7.10 -10.12
N MET A 65 16.43 -6.66 -9.08
CA MET A 65 17.01 -6.10 -7.86
C MET A 65 17.10 -7.11 -6.70
N LEU A 66 16.46 -8.27 -6.79
CA LEU A 66 16.51 -9.29 -5.74
C LEU A 66 17.72 -10.22 -5.91
N PRO A 67 18.53 -10.43 -4.86
CA PRO A 67 19.58 -11.44 -4.91
C PRO A 67 19.00 -12.84 -5.05
N GLU A 68 19.66 -13.72 -5.82
CA GLU A 68 19.22 -15.10 -6.01
C GLU A 68 18.99 -15.85 -4.69
N GLY A 69 17.84 -16.52 -4.58
CA GLY A 69 17.43 -17.29 -3.40
C GLY A 69 16.88 -16.45 -2.24
N PHE A 70 16.62 -15.16 -2.46
CA PHE A 70 15.91 -14.28 -1.54
C PHE A 70 14.56 -13.88 -2.12
N VAL A 71 13.61 -13.64 -1.22
CA VAL A 71 12.29 -13.10 -1.55
C VAL A 71 11.99 -11.89 -0.66
N LEU A 72 11.22 -10.96 -1.21
CA LEU A 72 10.62 -9.87 -0.43
C LEU A 72 9.29 -10.35 0.15
N PHE A 73 9.24 -10.46 1.47
CA PHE A 73 8.04 -10.88 2.18
C PHE A 73 7.42 -9.69 2.92
N PRO A 74 6.18 -9.28 2.60
CA PRO A 74 5.51 -8.20 3.30
C PRO A 74 5.27 -8.58 4.76
N LEU A 75 5.65 -7.70 5.69
CA LEU A 75 5.47 -7.89 7.12
C LEU A 75 4.74 -6.70 7.73
N GLU A 76 3.62 -6.99 8.38
CA GLU A 76 2.92 -6.04 9.23
C GLU A 76 3.47 -6.12 10.65
N PHE A 77 4.16 -5.06 11.07
CA PHE A 77 4.68 -4.95 12.42
C PHE A 77 3.67 -4.25 13.32
N ALA A 78 3.33 -4.85 14.46
CA ALA A 78 2.49 -4.21 15.47
C ALA A 78 3.10 -2.90 16.01
N ASN A 79 4.43 -2.77 15.96
CA ASN A 79 5.16 -1.56 16.32
C ASN A 79 5.66 -0.75 15.12
N GLN A 80 4.94 -0.81 13.98
CA GLN A 80 5.34 -0.13 12.75
C GLN A 80 5.56 1.38 12.95
N ALA A 81 4.65 2.09 13.61
CA ALA A 81 4.79 3.54 13.84
C ALA A 81 6.08 3.92 14.60
N ALA A 82 6.61 3.03 15.45
CA ALA A 82 7.88 3.24 16.15
C ALA A 82 9.10 2.85 15.30
N LEU A 83 8.94 1.92 14.36
CA LEU A 83 10.00 1.48 13.45
C LEU A 83 10.18 2.43 12.27
N ASP A 84 9.08 3.00 11.75
CA ASP A 84 9.06 3.85 10.56
C ASP A 84 10.09 4.98 10.55
N PRO A 85 10.26 5.79 11.62
CA PRO A 85 11.28 6.85 11.63
C PRO A 85 12.72 6.31 11.76
N LEU A 86 12.90 5.04 12.14
CA LEU A 86 14.21 4.39 12.29
C LEU A 86 14.64 3.66 11.02
N ILE A 87 13.69 3.40 10.13
CA ILE A 87 13.92 2.80 8.81
C ILE A 87 14.22 3.94 7.84
N GLY A 88 15.51 4.18 7.60
CA GLY A 88 15.98 4.96 6.45
C GLY A 88 15.77 4.16 5.15
N ASP A 89 16.81 3.95 4.36
CA ASP A 89 16.70 3.10 3.16
C ASP A 89 16.40 1.63 3.50
N TYR A 90 17.01 1.16 4.59
CA TYR A 90 16.75 -0.15 5.17
C TYR A 90 17.18 -0.19 6.65
N ALA A 91 16.58 -1.12 7.38
CA ALA A 91 16.95 -1.45 8.74
C ALA A 91 17.24 -2.96 8.87
N VAL A 92 17.94 -3.32 9.94
CA VAL A 92 18.15 -4.72 10.32
C VAL A 92 17.35 -4.95 11.57
N VAL A 93 16.46 -5.93 11.56
CA VAL A 93 15.57 -6.20 12.70
C VAL A 93 15.57 -7.67 13.06
N ASN A 94 15.32 -7.96 14.34
CA ASN A 94 14.87 -9.27 14.76
C ASN A 94 13.34 -9.27 14.74
N VAL A 95 12.77 -10.28 14.10
CA VAL A 95 11.33 -10.46 13.95
C VAL A 95 10.86 -11.45 15.00
N TYR A 96 9.99 -10.98 15.88
CA TYR A 96 9.31 -11.78 16.89
C TYR A 96 7.86 -11.97 16.50
N ARG A 97 7.29 -13.12 16.84
CA ARG A 97 5.87 -13.41 16.70
C ARG A 97 5.27 -13.50 18.09
N THR A 98 4.19 -12.78 18.31
CA THR A 98 3.42 -12.97 19.54
C THR A 98 2.64 -14.28 19.42
N GLY A 99 2.86 -15.20 20.36
CA GLY A 99 2.02 -16.39 20.45
C GLY A 99 0.59 -16.02 20.81
N SER A 100 -0.36 -16.81 20.34
CA SER A 100 -1.78 -16.80 20.69
C SER A 100 -2.04 -17.15 22.17
N ASP A 101 -1.01 -17.57 22.90
CA ASP A 101 -1.16 -18.43 24.07
C ASP A 101 -1.12 -17.67 25.40
N GLY A 102 -1.29 -16.35 25.39
CA GLY A 102 -1.41 -15.53 26.60
C GLY A 102 -0.13 -15.40 27.46
N GLU A 103 0.96 -16.12 27.15
CA GLU A 103 2.21 -16.06 27.93
C GLU A 103 3.05 -14.80 27.67
N GLY A 104 2.65 -13.90 26.76
CA GLY A 104 3.30 -12.61 26.52
C GLY A 104 4.74 -12.68 26.01
N ARG A 105 5.30 -13.88 25.81
CA ARG A 105 6.66 -14.08 25.31
C ARG A 105 6.64 -14.21 23.79
N GLY A 106 7.17 -13.18 23.12
CA GLY A 106 7.39 -13.21 21.67
C GLY A 106 8.40 -14.30 21.29
N ARG A 107 8.04 -15.18 20.36
CA ARG A 107 8.95 -16.17 19.79
C ARG A 107 9.77 -15.52 18.69
N LEU A 108 11.11 -15.60 18.78
CA LEU A 108 11.98 -15.17 17.69
C LEU A 108 11.73 -16.07 16.47
N VAL A 109 11.31 -15.46 15.35
CA VAL A 109 11.05 -16.17 14.10
C VAL A 109 12.20 -15.99 13.14
N ALA A 110 12.71 -14.77 13.04
CA ALA A 110 13.80 -14.45 12.14
C ALA A 110 14.75 -13.45 12.80
N LYS A 111 16.05 -13.66 12.61
CA LYS A 111 17.10 -12.87 13.24
C LYS A 111 17.88 -12.12 12.17
N ASN A 112 18.26 -10.87 12.48
CA ASN A 112 19.08 -10.02 11.60
C ASN A 112 18.49 -9.86 10.18
N VAL A 113 17.18 -9.72 10.08
CA VAL A 113 16.47 -9.60 8.81
C VAL A 113 16.60 -8.18 8.28
N LYS A 114 16.93 -8.04 7.00
CA LYS A 114 16.93 -6.73 6.34
C LYS A 114 15.49 -6.37 6.00
N VAL A 115 15.00 -5.28 6.58
CA VAL A 115 13.66 -4.73 6.31
C VAL A 115 13.80 -3.42 5.57
N MET A 116 12.97 -3.24 4.55
CA MET A 116 12.92 -2.03 3.74
C MET A 116 11.47 -1.71 3.40
N ARG A 117 11.23 -0.49 2.90
CA ARG A 117 9.92 -0.12 2.37
C ARG A 117 9.68 -0.88 1.07
N ALA A 118 8.47 -1.38 0.89
CA ALA A 118 8.11 -2.05 -0.35
C ALA A 118 8.15 -1.02 -1.51
N PRO A 119 8.74 -1.34 -2.67
CA PRO A 119 8.84 -0.41 -3.79
C PRO A 119 7.48 0.16 -4.22
N GLN A 120 6.50 -0.72 -4.37
CA GLN A 120 5.14 -0.39 -4.82
C GLN A 120 4.26 0.25 -3.74
N ASN A 121 4.64 0.13 -2.46
CA ASN A 121 3.89 0.73 -1.36
C ASN A 121 4.84 1.16 -0.24
N PRO A 122 5.22 2.45 -0.17
CA PRO A 122 6.13 2.98 0.85
C PRO A 122 5.60 2.87 2.29
N GLN A 123 4.28 2.67 2.45
CA GLN A 123 3.64 2.46 3.74
C GLN A 123 3.74 1.01 4.21
N MET A 124 4.08 0.07 3.32
CA MET A 124 4.25 -1.33 3.64
C MET A 124 5.73 -1.64 3.84
N LEU A 125 6.03 -2.39 4.90
CA LEU A 125 7.38 -2.88 5.16
C LEU A 125 7.51 -4.30 4.61
N ALA A 126 8.64 -4.55 3.94
CA ALA A 126 9.00 -5.85 3.41
C ALA A 126 10.32 -6.31 4.02
N ALA A 127 10.36 -7.57 4.42
CA ALA A 127 11.56 -8.25 4.86
C ALA A 127 12.18 -9.02 3.70
N LEU A 128 13.47 -8.81 3.48
CA LEU A 128 14.26 -9.64 2.59
C LEU A 128 14.65 -10.91 3.36
N ILE A 129 14.05 -12.03 2.97
CA ILE A 129 14.25 -13.32 3.62
C ILE A 129 14.72 -14.37 2.61
N PRO A 130 15.51 -15.36 3.04
CA PRO A 130 15.81 -16.52 2.22
C PRO A 130 14.53 -17.30 1.89
N GLU A 131 14.41 -17.81 0.67
CA GLU A 131 13.22 -18.52 0.20
C GLU A 131 12.89 -19.76 1.07
N ASN A 132 13.92 -20.45 1.57
CA ASN A 132 13.78 -21.60 2.47
C ASN A 132 13.20 -21.27 3.86
N GLN A 133 13.13 -19.99 4.25
CA GLN A 133 12.60 -19.55 5.56
C GLN A 133 11.17 -19.02 5.47
N VAL A 134 10.62 -18.85 4.27
CA VAL A 134 9.27 -18.30 4.02
C VAL A 134 8.20 -19.15 4.69
N ALA A 135 8.29 -20.47 4.56
CA ALA A 135 7.32 -21.40 5.14
C ALA A 135 7.20 -21.26 6.67
N GLY A 136 8.28 -20.85 7.35
CA GLY A 136 8.25 -20.61 8.79
C GLY A 136 7.55 -19.31 9.18
N LEU A 137 7.46 -18.35 8.26
CA LEU A 137 6.78 -17.06 8.44
C LEU A 137 5.32 -17.09 8.00
N MET A 138 4.97 -17.99 7.06
CA MET A 138 3.59 -18.28 6.68
C MET A 138 2.89 -19.08 7.80
N GLY A 139 2.08 -18.41 8.60
CA GLY A 139 1.25 -19.02 9.64
C GLY A 139 0.08 -18.12 10.02
N GLU A 140 -0.92 -18.66 10.72
CA GLU A 140 -2.13 -17.91 11.06
C GLU A 140 -1.84 -16.62 11.86
N HIS A 141 -2.26 -15.50 11.26
CA HIS A 141 -2.78 -14.26 11.85
C HIS A 141 -2.11 -13.72 13.12
N SER A 142 -0.81 -13.88 13.29
CA SER A 142 -0.08 -13.37 14.45
C SER A 142 0.71 -12.12 14.07
N GLY A 143 0.48 -11.03 14.80
CA GLY A 143 1.20 -9.78 14.61
C GLY A 143 2.70 -9.96 14.86
N PHE A 144 3.52 -9.40 13.98
CA PHE A 144 4.96 -9.41 14.13
C PHE A 144 5.44 -8.21 14.94
N TYR A 145 6.50 -8.37 15.71
CA TYR A 145 7.22 -7.28 16.38
C TYR A 145 8.65 -7.22 15.87
N GLY A 146 9.05 -6.03 15.42
CA GLY A 146 10.42 -5.77 14.94
C GLY A 146 11.25 -5.13 16.04
N VAL A 147 12.42 -5.69 16.34
CA VAL A 147 13.41 -5.08 17.24
C VAL A 147 14.63 -4.67 16.44
N LEU A 148 14.90 -3.36 16.38
CA LEU A 148 16.02 -2.79 15.65
C LEU A 148 17.36 -3.36 16.15
N GLN A 149 18.20 -3.77 15.21
CA GLN A 149 19.55 -4.22 15.44
C GLN A 149 20.55 -3.24 14.82
N ARG A 150 21.77 -3.23 15.36
CA ARG A 150 22.87 -2.42 14.81
C ARG A 150 23.18 -2.88 13.38
N ARG A 151 23.36 -1.93 12.46
CA ARG A 151 23.63 -2.20 11.04
C ARG A 151 24.92 -3.03 10.80
N SER A 152 25.89 -2.98 11.71
CA SER A 152 27.12 -3.78 11.62
C SER A 152 26.88 -5.28 11.63
N THR A 153 25.78 -5.73 12.26
CA THR A 153 25.42 -7.15 12.39
C THR A 153 24.84 -7.72 11.08
N ALA A 154 24.54 -6.88 10.08
CA ALA A 154 24.06 -7.32 8.76
C ALA A 154 25.11 -8.11 7.96
N ARG A 155 26.41 -7.80 8.13
CA ARG A 155 27.47 -8.55 7.45
C ARG A 155 27.54 -10.00 7.92
N ASP A 156 27.11 -10.24 9.16
CA ASP A 156 27.04 -11.58 9.73
C ASP A 156 25.86 -12.38 9.16
N PHE A 157 24.81 -11.73 8.63
CA PHE A 157 23.68 -12.42 7.99
C PHE A 157 24.11 -13.13 6.71
N GLN A 158 24.79 -12.43 5.79
CA GLN A 158 25.31 -13.05 4.58
C GLN A 158 26.30 -14.17 4.92
N ARG A 159 27.19 -13.94 5.89
CA ARG A 159 28.20 -14.92 6.30
C ARG A 159 27.62 -16.15 7.01
N ALA A 160 26.61 -15.96 7.87
CA ALA A 160 25.97 -17.05 8.60
C ALA A 160 25.18 -17.98 7.69
N GLU A 161 24.52 -17.45 6.64
CA GLU A 161 23.77 -18.27 5.69
C GLU A 161 24.72 -19.01 4.72
N THR A 162 25.78 -18.35 4.22
CA THR A 162 26.81 -19.03 3.42
C THR A 162 27.52 -20.13 4.21
N ALA A 163 27.75 -19.92 5.51
CA ALA A 163 28.37 -20.93 6.38
C ALA A 163 27.46 -22.14 6.67
N ARG A 164 26.14 -22.00 6.57
CA ARG A 164 25.18 -23.12 6.72
C ARG A 164 25.13 -24.02 5.49
N ARG A 165 25.51 -23.52 4.31
CA ARG A 165 25.68 -24.32 3.08
C ARG A 165 27.04 -25.04 3.10
N LYS A 166 27.29 -25.94 4.06
CA LYS A 166 28.35 -26.96 3.89
C LYS A 166 27.74 -28.14 3.12
N PRO A 167 28.23 -28.49 1.91
CA PRO A 167 27.82 -29.71 1.24
C PRO A 167 28.43 -30.91 1.99
N SER A 168 27.63 -31.55 2.83
CA SER A 168 27.94 -32.85 3.42
C SER A 168 27.41 -33.95 2.50
N LEU A 169 28.17 -34.29 1.47
CA LEU A 169 28.07 -35.58 0.80
C LEU A 169 29.49 -36.09 0.56
N VAL A 170 30.10 -36.60 1.63
CA VAL A 170 31.16 -37.60 1.52
C VAL A 170 30.44 -38.95 1.53
N ILE A 171 30.19 -39.49 0.33
CA ILE A 171 29.85 -40.90 0.19
C ILE A 171 31.18 -41.64 0.20
N GLU A 172 31.63 -42.04 1.40
CA GLU A 172 32.65 -43.08 1.52
C GLU A 172 31.95 -44.42 1.36
N ASN A 173 31.94 -44.93 0.13
CA ASN A 173 31.57 -46.31 -0.14
C ASN A 173 32.65 -47.22 0.45
N PHE A 174 32.36 -47.81 1.61
CA PHE A 174 33.06 -48.99 2.09
C PHE A 174 32.48 -50.21 1.35
N GLU A 175 33.19 -50.68 0.32
CA GLU A 175 33.05 -52.05 -0.17
C GLU A 175 34.07 -52.96 0.53
N ASN A 176 33.60 -54.18 0.78
CA ASN A 176 34.11 -55.23 1.66
C ASN A 176 35.09 -56.16 0.95
#